data_AF-G4RBI7-F1
#
_entry.id   AF-G4RBI7-F1
#
_cell.length_a   1.000
_cell.length_b   1.000
_cell.length_c   1.000
_cell.angle_alpha   90.00
_cell.angle_beta   90.00
_cell.angle_gamma   90.00
#
_symmetry.space_group_name_H-M   'P 1'
#
loop_
_entity.id
_entity.type
_entity.pdbx_description
1 polymer ?
#
loop_
_entity_poly.entity_id
_entity_poly.type
_entity_poly.pdbx_seq_one_letter_code
_entity_poly.pdbx_strand_id
1 'polypeptide(L)'
;MPRTPAEKIATGLEAERIAYIAPPTELEPEGALGQDQKWVDLVDFWYDQDVSWGAALLVYISDRFDVTLEQAYADTDSFAKSMTARFDRLEDPDAVVSFN
;
A
#
# COMPACT_ATOMS: atom_id res chain seq x y z
N MET A 1 -11.44 8.30 -15.47
CA MET A 1 -12.90 8.25 -15.24
C MET A 1 -13.10 7.95 -13.77
N PRO A 2 -14.12 8.51 -13.09
CA PRO A 2 -14.39 8.16 -11.69
C PRO A 2 -14.80 6.70 -11.57
N ARG A 3 -14.55 6.07 -10.40
CA ARG A 3 -14.94 4.68 -10.13
C ARG A 3 -16.45 4.49 -10.21
N THR A 4 -16.85 3.34 -10.74
CA THR A 4 -18.22 2.80 -10.68
C THR A 4 -18.61 2.39 -9.25
N PRO A 5 -19.91 2.27 -8.94
CA PRO A 5 -20.36 1.78 -7.64
C PRO A 5 -19.83 0.38 -7.30
N ALA A 6 -19.71 -0.51 -8.28
CA ALA A 6 -19.20 -1.87 -8.07
C ALA A 6 -17.72 -1.85 -7.65
N GLU A 7 -16.92 -0.98 -8.24
CA GLU A 7 -15.50 -0.83 -7.88
C GLU A 7 -15.35 -0.24 -6.46
N LYS A 8 -16.21 0.70 -6.07
CA LYS A 8 -16.21 1.23 -4.69
C LYS A 8 -16.61 0.17 -3.67
N ILE A 9 -17.59 -0.66 -3.99
CA ILE A 9 -17.96 -1.82 -3.15
C ILE A 9 -16.79 -2.80 -3.05
N ALA A 10 -16.09 -3.09 -4.15
CA ALA A 10 -14.93 -3.97 -4.13
C ALA A 10 -13.82 -3.44 -3.21
N THR A 11 -13.51 -2.14 -3.26
CA THR A 11 -12.56 -1.50 -2.33
C THR A 11 -13.03 -1.63 -0.87
N GLY A 12 -14.32 -1.40 -0.59
CA GLY A 12 -14.88 -1.55 0.75
C GLY A 12 -14.81 -2.99 1.28
N LEU A 13 -15.13 -3.99 0.44
CA LEU A 13 -15.03 -5.40 0.80
C LEU A 13 -13.59 -5.82 1.09
N GLU A 14 -12.63 -5.30 0.31
CA GLU A 14 -11.21 -5.54 0.55
C GLU A 14 -10.75 -4.89 1.86
N ALA A 15 -11.19 -3.67 2.14
CA ALA A 15 -10.93 -2.97 3.39
C ALA A 15 -11.46 -3.75 4.61
N GLU A 16 -12.69 -4.29 4.52
CA GLU A 16 -13.26 -5.15 5.56
C GLU A 16 -12.46 -6.45 5.73
N ARG A 17 -12.09 -7.10 4.63
CA ARG A 17 -11.34 -8.37 4.63
C ARG A 17 -10.01 -8.28 5.35
N ILE A 18 -9.30 -7.15 5.21
CA ILE A 18 -7.99 -6.94 5.83
C ILE A 18 -8.07 -6.21 7.17
N ALA A 19 -9.28 -5.96 7.70
CA ALA A 19 -9.50 -5.12 8.87
C ALA A 19 -8.76 -3.77 8.76
N TYR A 20 -8.91 -3.10 7.60
CA TYR A 20 -8.17 -1.89 7.25
C TYR A 20 -8.23 -0.83 8.34
N ILE A 21 -7.07 -0.28 8.68
CA ILE A 21 -6.93 0.81 9.62
C ILE A 21 -6.54 2.05 8.84
N ALA A 22 -7.39 3.08 8.90
CA ALA A 22 -7.10 4.36 8.28
C ALA A 22 -5.86 4.99 8.93
N PRO A 23 -4.86 5.43 8.14
CA PRO A 23 -3.68 6.06 8.69
C PRO A 23 -4.01 7.45 9.25
N PRO A 24 -3.25 7.92 10.27
CA PRO A 24 -3.40 9.27 10.79
C PRO A 24 -2.99 10.31 9.74
N THR A 25 -3.58 11.50 9.81
CA THR A 25 -3.45 12.56 8.79
C THR A 25 -2.02 13.07 8.61
N GLU A 26 -1.18 12.95 9.64
CA GLU A 26 0.23 13.36 9.62
C GLU A 26 1.05 12.54 8.62
N LEU A 27 0.62 11.31 8.33
CA LEU A 27 1.24 10.41 7.36
C LEU A 27 0.71 10.61 5.94
N GLU A 28 -0.15 11.60 5.68
CA GLU A 28 -0.66 11.84 4.33
C GLU A 28 0.46 12.27 3.38
N PRO A 29 0.77 11.47 2.33
CA PRO A 29 1.81 11.81 1.36
C PRO A 29 1.44 13.04 0.55
N GLU A 30 2.43 13.90 0.33
CA GLU A 30 2.33 15.13 -0.45
C GLU A 30 3.00 14.99 -1.82
N GLY A 31 3.91 14.03 -1.96
CA GLY A 31 4.67 13.78 -3.19
C GLY A 31 4.33 12.47 -3.90
N ALA A 32 5.01 12.26 -5.03
CA ALA A 32 4.86 11.05 -5.82
C ALA A 32 5.35 9.80 -5.05
N LEU A 33 4.76 8.65 -5.40
CA LEU A 33 5.12 7.35 -4.83
C LEU A 33 6.63 7.08 -5.01
N GLY A 34 7.29 6.68 -3.94
CA GLY A 34 8.74 6.42 -3.91
C GLY A 34 9.65 7.66 -3.88
N GLN A 35 9.10 8.88 -3.99
CA GLN A 35 9.85 10.12 -3.80
C GLN A 35 9.59 10.77 -2.44
N ASP A 36 8.39 10.56 -1.90
CA ASP A 36 7.98 11.06 -0.58
C ASP A 36 8.13 9.96 0.49
N GLN A 37 8.84 10.30 1.57
CA GLN A 37 9.10 9.42 2.72
C GLN A 37 7.80 8.99 3.41
N LYS A 38 6.74 9.80 3.37
CA LYS A 38 5.45 9.44 3.99
C LYS A 38 4.83 8.17 3.39
N TRP A 39 5.14 7.82 2.14
CA TRP A 39 4.73 6.54 1.57
C TRP A 39 5.35 5.34 2.28
N VAL A 40 6.61 5.46 2.68
CA VAL A 40 7.32 4.45 3.46
C VAL A 40 6.74 4.41 4.88
N ASP A 41 6.49 5.59 5.47
CA ASP A 41 5.94 5.70 6.82
C ASP A 41 4.52 5.12 6.93
N LEU A 42 3.70 5.23 5.87
CA LEU A 42 2.39 4.58 5.77
C LEU A 42 2.52 3.05 5.80
N VAL A 43 3.45 2.50 5.03
CA VAL A 43 3.68 1.05 4.99
C VAL A 43 4.17 0.56 6.35
N ASP A 44 5.06 1.29 7.02
CA ASP A 44 5.53 0.98 8.37
C ASP A 44 4.38 1.03 9.38
N PHE A 45 3.52 2.04 9.30
CA PHE A 45 2.33 2.13 10.14
C PHE A 45 1.45 0.87 10.02
N TRP A 46 1.11 0.44 8.80
CA TRP A 46 0.27 -0.76 8.65
C TRP A 46 0.98 -2.04 9.05
N TYR A 47 2.28 -2.15 8.79
CA TYR A 47 3.09 -3.28 9.24
C TYR A 47 3.08 -3.38 10.78
N ASP A 48 3.28 -2.27 11.49
CA ASP A 48 3.25 -2.21 12.95
C ASP A 48 1.87 -2.51 13.54
N GLN A 49 0.80 -2.29 12.78
CA GLN A 49 -0.57 -2.64 13.17
C GLN A 49 -0.95 -4.10 12.85
N ASP A 50 -0.03 -4.92 12.35
CA ASP A 50 -0.29 -6.30 11.91
C ASP A 50 -1.39 -6.38 10.83
N VAL A 51 -1.47 -5.35 9.99
CA VAL A 51 -2.35 -5.29 8.83
C VAL A 51 -1.55 -5.68 7.60
N SER A 52 -2.20 -6.34 6.63
CA SER A 52 -1.59 -6.58 5.31
C SER A 52 -1.28 -5.24 4.62
N TRP A 53 -0.06 -4.73 4.80
CA TRP A 53 0.35 -3.41 4.33
C TRP A 53 0.19 -3.24 2.82
N GLY A 54 0.43 -4.31 2.05
CA GLY A 54 0.28 -4.31 0.60
C GLY A 54 -1.16 -4.05 0.20
N ALA A 55 -2.11 -4.79 0.80
CA ALA A 55 -3.53 -4.58 0.53
C ALA A 55 -4.03 -3.24 1.09
N ALA A 56 -3.54 -2.81 2.25
CA ALA A 56 -3.89 -1.52 2.85
C ALA A 56 -3.44 -0.35 1.97
N LEU A 57 -2.26 -0.42 1.35
CA LEU A 57 -1.78 0.56 0.38
C LEU A 57 -2.70 0.66 -0.85
N LEU A 58 -3.17 -0.49 -1.36
CA LEU A 58 -4.10 -0.51 -2.51
C LEU A 58 -5.45 0.14 -2.15
N VAL A 59 -6.00 -0.19 -0.98
CA VAL A 59 -7.23 0.43 -0.47
C VAL A 59 -7.05 1.94 -0.33
N TYR A 60 -5.96 2.38 0.32
CA TYR A 60 -5.64 3.79 0.51
C TYR A 60 -5.58 4.54 -0.81
N ILE A 61 -4.84 4.04 -1.80
CA ILE A 61 -4.71 4.69 -3.11
C ILE A 61 -6.03 4.69 -3.88
N SER A 62 -6.73 3.55 -3.87
CA SER A 62 -8.02 3.41 -4.53
C SER A 62 -9.02 4.46 -4.03
N ASP A 63 -9.08 4.67 -2.72
CA ASP A 63 -9.97 5.66 -2.13
C ASP A 63 -9.47 7.10 -2.26
N ARG A 64 -8.17 7.34 -2.05
CA ARG A 64 -7.59 8.70 -2.06
C ARG A 64 -7.56 9.34 -3.44
N PHE A 65 -7.35 8.55 -4.49
CA PHE A 65 -7.22 9.02 -5.87
C PHE A 65 -8.41 8.63 -6.76
N ASP A 66 -9.42 7.97 -6.19
CA ASP A 66 -10.60 7.46 -6.89
C ASP A 66 -10.26 6.59 -8.11
N VAL A 67 -9.34 5.64 -7.93
CA VAL A 67 -8.89 4.67 -8.94
C VAL A 67 -9.25 3.25 -8.53
N THR A 68 -9.40 2.32 -9.48
CA THR A 68 -9.71 0.92 -9.18
C THR A 68 -8.57 0.24 -8.39
N LEU A 69 -8.86 -0.84 -7.67
CA LEU A 69 -7.82 -1.64 -7.00
C LEU A 69 -6.79 -2.19 -8.01
N GLU A 70 -7.24 -2.55 -9.22
CA GLU A 70 -6.36 -3.00 -10.31
C GLU A 70 -5.40 -1.90 -10.77
N GLN A 71 -5.91 -0.67 -10.94
CA GLN A 71 -5.08 0.48 -11.28
C GLN A 71 -4.11 0.82 -10.14
N ALA A 72 -4.59 0.82 -8.89
CA ALA A 72 -3.73 1.02 -7.72
C ALA A 72 -2.61 -0.02 -7.66
N TYR A 73 -2.91 -1.29 -7.99
CA TYR A 73 -1.92 -2.35 -8.06
C TYR A 73 -0.87 -2.08 -9.15
N ALA A 74 -1.32 -1.74 -10.36
CA ALA A 74 -0.42 -1.42 -11.47
C ALA A 74 0.50 -0.23 -11.14
N ASP A 75 -0.03 0.81 -10.49
CA ASP A 75 0.70 2.03 -10.15
C ASP A 75 1.69 1.83 -8.98
N THR A 76 1.48 0.81 -8.14
CA THR A 76 2.29 0.58 -6.93
C THR A 76 3.24 -0.59 -7.01
N ASP A 77 3.15 -1.46 -8.01
CA ASP A 77 3.93 -2.70 -8.13
C ASP A 77 5.44 -2.51 -7.88
N SER A 78 6.05 -1.48 -8.50
CA SER A 78 7.48 -1.21 -8.33
C SER A 78 7.85 -0.76 -6.91
N PHE A 79 6.97 0.01 -6.26
CA PHE A 79 7.15 0.43 -4.88
C PHE A 79 6.90 -0.72 -3.90
N ALA A 80 5.86 -1.54 -4.12
CA ALA A 80 5.60 -2.71 -3.29
C ALA A 80 6.79 -3.67 -3.30
N LYS A 81 7.39 -3.93 -4.48
CA LYS A 81 8.61 -4.74 -4.60
C LYS A 81 9.79 -4.17 -3.82
N SER A 82 9.99 -2.84 -3.83
CA SER A 82 11.08 -2.23 -3.07
C SER A 82 10.85 -2.33 -1.56
N MET A 83 9.60 -2.25 -1.11
CA MET A 83 9.21 -2.40 0.29
C MET A 83 9.33 -3.85 0.79
N THR A 84 8.91 -4.84 0.00
CA THR A 84 9.17 -6.26 0.30
C THR A 84 10.67 -6.50 0.48
N ALA A 85 11.50 -6.04 -0.48
CA ALA A 85 12.95 -6.20 -0.37
C ALA A 85 13.56 -5.44 0.83
N ARG A 86 12.91 -4.37 1.32
CA ARG A 86 13.31 -3.69 2.56
C ARG A 86 12.98 -4.54 3.78
N PHE A 87 11.77 -5.09 3.88
CA PHE A 87 11.37 -5.95 5.00
C PHE A 87 12.16 -7.25 5.05
N ASP A 88 12.40 -7.89 3.91
CA ASP A 88 13.23 -9.09 3.83
C ASP A 88 14.62 -8.87 4.45
N ARG A 89 15.24 -7.69 4.22
CA ARG A 89 16.53 -7.32 4.81
C ARG A 89 16.46 -6.96 6.30
N LEU A 90 15.30 -6.54 6.78
CA LEU A 90 15.09 -6.26 8.21
C LEU A 90 14.96 -7.56 9.00
N GLU A 91 14.28 -8.55 8.41
CA GLU A 91 14.09 -9.88 9.00
C GLU A 91 15.34 -10.76 8.87
N ASP A 92 16.02 -10.68 7.72
CA ASP A 92 17.28 -11.37 7.45
C ASP A 92 18.28 -10.44 6.74
N PRO A 93 19.23 -9.84 7.48
CA PRO A 93 20.23 -8.93 6.92
C PRO A 93 21.13 -9.55 5.83
N ASP A 94 21.24 -10.88 5.80
CA ASP A 94 22.04 -11.62 4.83
C ASP A 94 21.19 -12.18 3.66
N ALA A 95 19.89 -11.87 3.60
CA ALA A 95 19.01 -12.27 2.51
C ALA A 95 19.53 -11.74 1.16
N VAL A 96 20.10 -12.65 0.37
CA VAL A 96 20.54 -12.36 -1.00
C VAL A 96 19.31 -12.11 -1.86
N VAL A 97 19.20 -10.90 -2.44
CA VAL A 97 18.12 -10.56 -3.38
C VAL A 97 18.28 -11.41 -4.64
N SER A 98 17.60 -12.56 -4.68
CA SER A 98 17.57 -13.42 -5.85
C SER A 98 16.47 -12.93 -6.80
N PHE A 99 16.82 -12.06 -7.73
CA PHE A 99 15.98 -11.73 -8.88
C PHE A 99 15.96 -12.95 -9.82
N ASN A 100 14.96 -13.82 -9.68
CA ASN A 100 14.59 -14.81 -10.70
C ASN A 100 13.37 -14.32 -11.47
#